data_AF-A0A7J6TKV5-F1
#
_entry.id   AF-A0A7J6TKV5-F1
#
_cell.length_a   1.000
_cell.length_b   1.000
_cell.length_c   1.000
_cell.angle_alpha   90.00
_cell.angle_beta   90.00
_cell.angle_gamma   90.00
#
_symmetry.space_group_name_H-M   'P 1'
#
loop_
_entity.id
_entity.type
_entity.pdbx_description
1 polymer ?
#
loop_
_entity_poly.entity_id
_entity_poly.type
_entity_poly.pdbx_seq_one_letter_code
_entity_poly.pdbx_strand_id
1 'polypeptide(L)'
;EAFEERLGELSDDDVRSFFRSRMAGWTPPTLDFNIDTNIPVQQHKAYHIPTGLRGPLEAELSKMMAKGEIEEVGYSPEAWISSGFCKEKPNSNPDDDNVRVRVLVDFSPLNRHVEIPSHLKAGVSTIDEFLSSCKETYNFYWTADVEGAFHTVDVEEDCLKFLH
;
A
#
# COMPACT_ATOMS: atom_id res chain seq x y z
N GLU A 1 26.97 -11.16 9.67
CA GLU A 1 27.83 -11.41 10.84
C GLU A 1 28.17 -10.14 11.64
N ALA A 2 29.23 -9.36 11.37
CA ALA A 2 29.64 -8.27 12.29
C ALA A 2 28.62 -7.11 12.48
N PHE A 3 27.69 -6.90 11.56
CA PHE A 3 26.63 -5.89 11.70
C PHE A 3 25.41 -6.43 12.46
N GLU A 4 25.05 -7.70 12.25
CA GLU A 4 23.89 -8.33 12.89
C GLU A 4 24.19 -8.68 14.35
N GLU A 5 25.39 -9.18 14.67
CA GLU A 5 25.82 -9.37 16.06
C GLU A 5 25.77 -8.04 16.83
N ARG A 6 26.25 -6.98 16.18
CA ARG A 6 26.28 -5.63 16.76
C ARG A 6 24.89 -4.99 16.88
N LEU A 7 23.91 -5.39 16.06
CA LEU A 7 22.50 -5.02 16.25
C LEU A 7 21.84 -5.86 17.34
N GLY A 8 22.20 -7.13 17.49
CA GLY A 8 21.68 -8.03 18.52
C GLY A 8 22.11 -7.67 19.95
N GLU A 9 23.20 -6.90 20.10
CA GLU A 9 23.67 -6.34 21.37
C GLU A 9 22.97 -5.03 21.77
N LEU A 10 22.21 -4.41 20.86
CA LEU A 10 21.51 -3.16 21.12
C LEU A 10 20.11 -3.41 21.68
N SER A 11 19.64 -2.49 22.53
CA SER A 11 18.23 -2.47 22.90
C SER A 11 17.36 -2.01 21.73
N ASP A 12 16.06 -2.37 21.72
CA ASP A 12 15.12 -1.94 20.67
C ASP A 12 15.12 -0.42 20.46
N ASP A 13 15.29 0.34 21.55
CA ASP A 13 15.32 1.81 21.50
C ASP A 13 16.63 2.34 20.90
N ASP A 14 17.75 1.65 21.12
CA ASP A 14 19.03 1.97 20.48
C ASP A 14 19.01 1.63 18.99
N VAL A 15 18.38 0.51 18.61
CA VAL A 15 18.16 0.14 17.20
C VAL A 15 17.28 1.19 16.51
N ARG A 16 16.16 1.59 17.11
CA ARG A 16 15.29 2.65 16.59
C ARG A 16 16.02 3.98 16.47
N SER A 17 16.81 4.36 17.47
CA SER A 17 17.58 5.60 17.47
C SER A 17 18.67 5.59 16.39
N PHE A 18 19.34 4.46 16.21
CA PHE A 18 20.30 4.25 15.13
C PHE A 18 19.67 4.48 13.75
N PHE A 19 18.53 3.84 13.45
CA PHE A 19 17.85 4.04 12.17
C PHE A 19 17.29 5.45 12.00
N ARG A 20 16.71 6.06 13.05
CA ARG A 20 16.28 7.47 13.01
C ARG A 20 17.43 8.42 12.69
N SER A 21 18.62 8.20 13.26
CA SER A 21 19.79 9.02 12.96
C SER A 21 20.25 8.89 11.51
N ARG A 22 20.09 7.69 10.90
CA ARG A 22 20.42 7.44 9.49
C ARG A 22 19.40 8.04 8.53
N MET A 23 18.15 8.18 8.98
CA MET A 23 17.08 8.85 8.26
C MET A 23 17.03 10.37 8.52
N ALA A 24 17.97 10.92 9.29
CA ALA A 24 17.99 12.35 9.59
C ALA A 24 18.15 13.17 8.29
N GLY A 25 17.18 14.05 8.02
CA GLY A 25 17.13 14.85 6.79
C GLY A 25 16.57 14.11 5.58
N TRP A 26 16.19 12.84 5.72
CA TRP A 26 15.40 12.14 4.72
C TRP A 26 13.91 12.40 4.96
N THR A 27 13.23 12.84 3.91
CA THR A 27 11.77 12.93 3.88
C THR A 27 11.24 11.78 3.02
N PRO A 28 10.25 11.02 3.50
CA PRO A 28 9.62 10.01 2.67
C PRO A 28 9.04 10.67 1.42
N PRO A 29 9.13 10.02 0.25
CA PRO A 29 8.40 10.49 -0.92
C PRO A 29 6.90 10.44 -0.62
N THR A 30 6.20 11.50 -0.99
CA THR A 30 4.73 11.57 -0.95
C THR A 30 4.17 11.12 -2.29
N LEU A 31 2.98 10.54 -2.28
CA LEU A 31 2.23 10.29 -3.49
C LEU A 31 1.65 11.62 -3.98
N ASP A 32 2.27 12.15 -5.04
CA ASP A 32 1.85 13.35 -5.75
C ASP A 32 1.55 12.99 -7.21
N PHE A 33 0.33 13.27 -7.66
CA PHE A 33 -0.07 13.07 -9.04
C PHE A 33 -1.10 14.11 -9.50
N ASN A 34 -1.03 14.43 -10.79
CA ASN A 34 -2.03 15.23 -11.45
C ASN A 34 -2.94 14.36 -12.30
N ILE A 35 -4.21 14.75 -12.38
CA ILE A 35 -5.18 14.17 -13.32
C ILE A 35 -5.40 15.13 -14.49
N ASP A 36 -5.54 14.58 -15.68
CA ASP A 36 -5.74 15.35 -16.93
C ASP A 36 -7.17 15.86 -17.13
N THR A 37 -8.06 15.65 -16.16
CA THR A 37 -9.48 15.99 -16.22
C THR A 37 -9.96 16.62 -14.91
N ASN A 38 -10.85 17.61 -15.02
CA ASN A 38 -11.55 18.18 -13.87
C ASN A 38 -12.93 17.55 -13.64
N ILE A 39 -13.32 16.55 -14.45
CA ILE A 39 -14.61 15.88 -14.34
C ILE A 39 -14.44 14.61 -13.49
N PRO A 40 -15.04 14.55 -12.29
CA PRO A 40 -14.93 13.38 -11.45
C PRO A 40 -15.66 12.18 -12.06
N VAL A 41 -15.04 11.00 -12.00
CA VAL A 41 -15.69 9.74 -12.37
C VAL A 41 -16.40 9.19 -11.14
N GLN A 42 -17.70 8.94 -11.27
CA GLN A 42 -18.52 8.34 -10.22
C GLN A 42 -19.06 6.99 -10.66
N GLN A 43 -18.48 5.91 -10.13
CA GLN A 43 -19.02 4.57 -10.34
C GLN A 43 -20.20 4.32 -9.38
N HIS A 44 -21.42 4.56 -9.86
CA HIS A 44 -22.63 4.39 -9.05
C HIS A 44 -23.01 2.92 -8.76
N LYS A 45 -22.35 1.95 -9.40
CA LYS A 45 -22.73 0.54 -9.31
C LYS A 45 -21.65 -0.23 -8.55
N ALA A 46 -21.89 -0.44 -7.26
CA ALA A 46 -21.05 -1.31 -6.44
C ALA A 46 -21.04 -2.74 -7.00
N TYR A 47 -19.89 -3.41 -6.86
CA TYR A 47 -19.78 -4.82 -7.18
C TYR A 47 -20.65 -5.66 -6.23
N HIS A 48 -21.23 -6.74 -6.76
CA HIS A 48 -21.97 -7.68 -5.92
C HIS A 48 -21.02 -8.43 -4.99
N ILE A 49 -21.24 -8.28 -3.68
CA ILE A 49 -20.51 -9.02 -2.64
C ILE A 49 -21.26 -10.30 -2.26
N PRO A 50 -20.66 -11.50 -2.43
CA PRO A 50 -21.23 -12.75 -1.98
C PRO A 50 -21.61 -12.69 -0.49
N THR A 51 -22.77 -13.25 -0.12
CA THR A 51 -23.30 -13.15 1.25
C THR A 51 -22.32 -13.64 2.32
N GLY A 52 -21.58 -14.72 2.05
CA GLY A 52 -20.58 -15.26 2.98
C GLY A 52 -19.36 -14.37 3.24
N LEU A 53 -19.15 -13.33 2.41
CA LEU A 53 -18.02 -12.42 2.55
C LEU A 53 -18.39 -11.08 3.21
N ARG A 54 -19.68 -10.81 3.44
CA ARG A 54 -20.14 -9.51 4.00
C ARG A 54 -19.63 -9.27 5.41
N GLY A 55 -19.83 -10.21 6.33
CA GLY A 55 -19.34 -10.10 7.71
C GLY A 55 -17.81 -9.96 7.79
N PRO A 56 -17.04 -10.82 7.10
CA PRO A 56 -15.58 -10.66 6.99
C PRO A 56 -15.14 -9.31 6.41
N LEU A 57 -15.85 -8.80 5.39
CA LEU A 57 -15.58 -7.50 4.79
C LEU A 57 -15.80 -6.36 5.78
N GLU A 58 -16.93 -6.34 6.48
CA GLU A 58 -17.23 -5.34 7.50
C GLU A 58 -16.18 -5.35 8.63
N ALA A 59 -15.73 -6.53 9.05
CA ALA A 59 -14.68 -6.68 10.04
C ALA A 59 -13.32 -6.15 9.54
N GLU A 60 -12.95 -6.40 8.28
CA GLU A 60 -11.70 -5.88 7.72
C GLU A 60 -11.75 -4.36 7.53
N LEU A 61 -12.85 -3.80 7.01
CA LEU A 61 -13.04 -2.35 6.91
C LEU A 61 -12.93 -1.67 8.28
N SER A 62 -13.53 -2.27 9.32
CA SER A 62 -13.43 -1.76 10.70
C SER A 62 -11.98 -1.73 11.21
N LYS A 63 -11.16 -2.74 10.86
CA LYS A 63 -9.73 -2.74 11.21
C LYS A 63 -8.96 -1.67 10.45
N MET A 64 -9.23 -1.50 9.15
CA MET A 64 -8.58 -0.46 8.33
C MET A 64 -8.91 0.94 8.87
N MET A 65 -10.16 1.20 9.24
CA MET A 65 -10.57 2.43 9.91
C MET A 65 -9.87 2.63 11.27
N ALA A 66 -9.80 1.58 12.10
CA ALA A 66 -9.14 1.65 13.40
C ALA A 66 -7.64 1.94 13.32
N LYS A 67 -7.00 1.55 12.21
CA LYS A 67 -5.59 1.86 11.91
C LYS A 67 -5.39 3.24 11.27
N GLY A 68 -6.47 3.90 10.85
CA GLY A 68 -6.40 5.15 10.09
C GLY A 68 -5.97 4.96 8.62
N GLU A 69 -6.10 3.75 8.07
CA GLU A 69 -5.79 3.48 6.65
C GLU A 69 -6.89 4.01 5.72
N ILE A 70 -8.13 4.11 6.22
CA ILE A 70 -9.31 4.65 5.53
C ILE A 70 -10.19 5.41 6.52
N GLU A 71 -11.04 6.29 6.02
CA GLU A 71 -12.04 7.01 6.81
C GLU A 71 -13.40 7.05 6.11
N GLU A 72 -14.46 7.27 6.87
CA GLU A 72 -15.80 7.44 6.32
C GLU A 72 -15.95 8.88 5.80
N VAL A 73 -16.27 9.02 4.52
CA VAL A 73 -16.51 10.31 3.87
C VAL A 73 -17.94 10.43 3.37
N GLY A 74 -18.48 11.64 3.43
CA GLY A 74 -19.80 11.94 2.89
C GLY A 74 -19.80 11.95 1.37
N TYR A 75 -20.92 11.50 0.76
CA TYR A 75 -21.10 11.62 -0.68
C TYR A 75 -21.05 13.09 -1.12
N SER A 76 -20.23 13.39 -2.13
CA SER A 76 -20.17 14.69 -2.80
C SER A 76 -20.29 14.52 -4.31
N PRO A 77 -21.07 15.38 -5.02
CA PRO A 77 -21.11 15.41 -6.48
C PRO A 77 -19.74 15.72 -7.12
N GLU A 78 -18.82 16.31 -6.36
CA GLU A 78 -17.49 16.68 -6.82
C GLU A 78 -16.44 15.59 -6.51
N ALA A 79 -16.81 14.57 -5.75
CA ALA A 79 -15.90 13.48 -5.38
C ALA A 79 -15.74 12.47 -6.51
N TRP A 80 -14.54 11.91 -6.59
CA TRP A 80 -14.27 10.69 -7.33
C TRP A 80 -14.79 9.49 -6.55
N ILE A 81 -15.50 8.58 -7.22
CA ILE A 81 -16.08 7.42 -6.56
C ILE A 81 -15.66 6.18 -7.34
N SER A 82 -14.74 5.41 -6.77
CA SER A 82 -14.34 4.08 -7.24
C SER A 82 -15.14 2.99 -6.56
N SER A 83 -15.43 1.91 -7.29
CA SER A 83 -16.13 0.76 -6.74
C SER A 83 -15.16 -0.15 -6.00
N GLY A 84 -15.46 -0.40 -4.73
CA GLY A 84 -14.82 -1.44 -3.93
C GLY A 84 -15.39 -2.83 -4.23
N PHE A 85 -14.56 -3.85 -4.07
CA PHE A 85 -14.94 -5.25 -4.04
C PHE A 85 -14.04 -6.03 -3.08
N CYS A 86 -14.43 -7.25 -2.73
CA CYS A 86 -13.61 -8.10 -1.88
C CYS A 86 -13.32 -9.45 -2.51
N LYS A 87 -12.17 -10.03 -2.15
CA LYS A 87 -11.78 -11.40 -2.50
C LYS A 87 -11.29 -12.13 -1.27
N GLU A 88 -11.51 -13.43 -1.19
CA GLU A 88 -10.92 -14.25 -0.14
C GLU A 88 -9.39 -14.27 -0.27
N LYS A 89 -8.67 -14.18 0.85
CA LYS A 89 -7.21 -14.35 0.87
C LYS A 89 -6.89 -15.82 0.58
N PRO A 90 -5.98 -16.14 -0.35
CA PRO A 90 -5.53 -17.52 -0.52
C PRO A 90 -4.89 -18.00 0.80
N ASN A 91 -5.18 -19.24 1.20
CA ASN A 91 -4.79 -19.84 2.49
C ASN A 91 -5.58 -19.38 3.72
N SER A 92 -6.89 -19.13 3.58
CA SER A 92 -7.82 -19.37 4.69
C SER A 92 -7.60 -20.80 5.16
N ASN A 93 -7.18 -20.98 6.40
CA ASN A 93 -7.01 -22.32 6.96
C ASN A 93 -8.41 -22.96 6.95
N PRO A 94 -8.62 -24.14 6.35
CA PRO A 94 -9.95 -24.76 6.29
C PRO A 94 -10.56 -25.03 7.67
N ASP A 95 -9.74 -25.05 8.73
CA ASP A 95 -10.15 -25.19 10.13
C ASP A 95 -10.36 -23.84 10.86
N ASP A 96 -10.04 -22.71 10.22
CA ASP A 96 -10.32 -21.37 10.76
C ASP A 96 -11.68 -20.92 10.24
N ASP A 97 -12.68 -20.93 11.12
CA ASP A 97 -14.04 -20.47 10.83
C ASP A 97 -14.07 -18.98 10.37
N ASN A 98 -12.96 -18.25 10.50
CA ASN A 98 -12.84 -16.87 10.05
C ASN A 98 -12.26 -16.78 8.64
N VAL A 99 -13.17 -16.72 7.66
CA VAL A 99 -12.83 -16.33 6.29
C VAL A 99 -12.11 -14.97 6.31
N ARG A 100 -10.89 -14.92 5.79
CA ARG A 100 -10.13 -13.66 5.65
C ARG A 100 -10.29 -13.11 4.25
N VAL A 101 -10.55 -11.80 4.15
CA VAL A 101 -10.78 -11.12 2.88
C VAL A 101 -9.72 -10.06 2.58
N ARG A 102 -9.55 -9.73 1.31
CA ARG A 102 -8.85 -8.55 0.79
C ARG A 102 -9.89 -7.55 0.31
N VAL A 103 -9.80 -6.32 0.80
CA VAL A 103 -10.52 -5.17 0.24
C VAL A 103 -9.74 -4.70 -0.98
N LEU A 104 -10.44 -4.49 -2.09
CA LEU A 104 -9.86 -4.07 -3.37
C LEU A 104 -10.70 -2.93 -3.91
N VAL A 105 -10.06 -1.97 -4.56
CA VAL A 105 -10.72 -0.81 -5.18
C VAL A 105 -10.39 -0.79 -6.67
N ASP A 106 -11.41 -0.63 -7.51
CA ASP A 106 -11.21 -0.44 -8.94
C ASP A 106 -10.78 1.01 -9.23
N PHE A 107 -9.48 1.24 -9.23
CA PHE A 107 -8.89 2.50 -9.66
C PHE A 107 -8.68 2.58 -11.18
N SER A 108 -9.17 1.61 -11.98
CA SER A 108 -9.00 1.65 -13.44
C SER A 108 -9.50 2.94 -14.10
N PRO A 109 -10.63 3.56 -13.68
CA PRO A 109 -11.02 4.85 -14.22
C PRO A 109 -10.06 5.97 -13.85
N LEU A 110 -9.65 6.06 -12.57
CA LEU A 110 -8.71 7.07 -12.09
C LEU A 110 -7.35 6.94 -12.80
N ASN A 111 -6.81 5.73 -12.88
CA ASN A 111 -5.50 5.43 -13.48
C ASN A 111 -5.40 5.80 -14.97
N ARG A 112 -6.52 5.99 -15.68
CA ARG A 112 -6.49 6.48 -17.07
C ARG A 112 -6.19 7.96 -17.18
N HIS A 113 -6.47 8.71 -16.11
CA HIS A 113 -6.32 10.17 -16.04
C HIS A 113 -5.06 10.59 -15.31
N VAL A 114 -4.44 9.68 -14.54
CA VAL A 114 -3.19 9.92 -13.81
C VAL A 114 -2.01 9.96 -14.79
N GLU A 115 -1.33 11.10 -14.84
CA GLU A 115 -0.04 11.18 -15.52
C GLU A 115 1.07 10.66 -14.59
N ILE A 116 1.52 9.43 -14.82
CA ILE A 116 2.63 8.85 -14.05
C ILE A 116 3.94 9.54 -14.47
N PRO A 117 4.64 10.25 -13.56
CA PRO A 117 5.90 10.91 -13.87
C PRO A 117 6.93 9.95 -14.45
N SER A 118 7.67 10.40 -15.47
CA SER A 118 8.65 9.58 -16.17
C SER A 118 9.79 9.08 -15.27
N HIS A 119 10.16 9.83 -14.24
CA HIS A 119 11.20 9.43 -13.30
C HIS A 119 10.78 8.24 -12.42
N LEU A 120 9.49 8.09 -12.09
CA LEU A 120 8.98 6.90 -11.40
C LEU A 120 9.00 5.67 -12.32
N LYS A 121 8.87 5.86 -13.64
CA LYS A 121 9.01 4.78 -14.64
C LYS A 121 10.46 4.37 -14.86
N ALA A 122 11.40 5.31 -14.69
CA ALA A 122 12.82 5.10 -14.94
C ALA A 122 13.57 4.54 -13.72
N GLY A 123 13.02 4.66 -12.51
CA GLY A 123 13.68 4.25 -11.27
C GLY A 123 13.50 2.77 -10.88
N VAL A 124 12.66 2.01 -11.58
CA VAL A 124 12.38 0.61 -11.26
C VAL A 124 13.17 -0.29 -12.20
N SER A 125 14.24 -0.89 -11.70
CA SER A 125 14.97 -1.92 -12.41
C SER A 125 14.07 -3.12 -12.69
N THR A 126 14.19 -3.67 -13.90
CA THR A 126 13.60 -4.98 -14.20
C THR A 126 14.22 -6.06 -13.31
N ILE A 127 13.54 -7.20 -13.17
CA ILE A 127 14.07 -8.34 -12.40
C ILE A 127 15.44 -8.75 -12.92
N ASP A 128 15.63 -8.76 -14.25
CA ASP A 128 16.90 -9.15 -14.87
C ASP A 128 18.01 -8.13 -14.58
N GLU A 129 17.70 -6.83 -14.64
CA GLU A 129 18.65 -5.78 -14.26
C GLU A 129 19.05 -5.89 -12.78
N PHE A 130 18.08 -6.13 -11.90
CA PHE A 130 18.33 -6.35 -10.48
C PHE A 130 19.23 -7.58 -10.25
N LEU A 131 18.89 -8.72 -10.85
CA LEU A 131 19.69 -9.95 -10.74
C LEU A 131 21.09 -9.79 -11.31
N SER A 132 21.25 -9.04 -12.41
CA SER A 132 22.57 -8.74 -12.99
C SER A 132 23.44 -7.85 -12.09
N SER A 133 22.82 -7.06 -11.21
CA SER A 133 23.54 -6.22 -10.24
C SER A 133 24.04 -7.01 -9.02
N CYS A 134 23.49 -8.21 -8.78
CA CYS A 134 23.94 -9.10 -7.71
C CYS A 134 25.30 -9.68 -8.06
N LYS A 135 26.32 -9.40 -7.23
CA LYS A 135 27.67 -9.94 -7.46
C LYS A 135 27.66 -11.45 -7.23
N GLU A 136 28.17 -12.20 -8.21
CA GLU A 136 28.34 -13.66 -8.12
C GLU A 136 29.23 -14.10 -6.93
N THR A 137 30.03 -13.19 -6.37
CA THR A 137 30.88 -13.44 -5.21
C THR A 137 30.12 -13.50 -3.88
N TYR A 138 28.84 -13.11 -3.84
CA TYR A 138 28.04 -13.16 -2.63
C TYR A 138 27.47 -14.57 -2.42
N ASN A 139 27.80 -15.17 -1.28
CA ASN A 139 27.38 -16.52 -0.91
C ASN A 139 26.16 -16.55 0.01
N PHE A 140 25.74 -15.40 0.52
CA PHE A 140 24.64 -15.26 1.47
C PHE A 140 23.75 -14.10 1.08
N TYR A 141 22.43 -14.33 1.15
CA TYR A 141 21.41 -13.36 0.82
C TYR A 141 20.40 -13.31 1.97
N TRP A 142 19.89 -12.12 2.22
CA TRP A 142 18.79 -11.90 3.15
C TRP A 142 17.68 -11.17 2.42
N THR A 143 16.44 -11.57 2.67
CA THR A 143 15.25 -10.94 2.10
C THR A 143 14.37 -10.44 3.24
N ALA A 144 13.94 -9.19 3.12
CA ALA A 144 12.96 -8.58 4.00
C ALA A 144 11.77 -8.16 3.16
N ASP A 145 10.56 -8.45 3.64
CA ASP A 145 9.32 -7.92 3.09
C ASP A 145 8.80 -6.83 4.05
N VAL A 146 8.38 -5.70 3.48
CA VAL A 146 7.80 -4.60 4.25
C VAL A 146 6.29 -4.70 4.15
N GLU A 147 5.67 -5.30 5.17
CA GLU A 147 4.22 -5.45 5.23
C GLU A 147 3.54 -4.07 5.18
N GLY A 148 2.58 -3.92 4.27
CA GLY A 148 1.80 -2.69 4.16
C GLY A 148 2.60 -1.48 3.68
N ALA A 149 3.72 -1.66 2.98
CA ALA A 149 4.58 -0.56 2.51
C ALA A 149 3.79 0.58 1.84
N PHE A 150 2.78 0.27 1.02
CA PHE A 150 1.94 1.29 0.38
C PHE A 150 1.15 2.17 1.35
N HIS A 151 0.75 1.64 2.51
CA HIS A 151 0.04 2.40 3.55
C HIS A 151 0.97 3.26 4.41
N THR A 152 2.28 3.16 4.22
CA THR A 152 3.28 3.99 4.90
C THR A 152 3.68 5.22 4.10
N VAL A 153 3.19 5.33 2.86
CA VAL A 153 3.45 6.46 1.97
C VAL A 153 2.32 7.46 2.13
N ASP A 154 2.67 8.67 2.57
CA ASP A 154 1.72 9.77 2.69
C ASP A 154 1.25 10.23 1.30
N VAL A 155 0.02 10.75 1.23
CA VAL A 155 -0.59 11.28 0.01
C VAL A 155 -0.64 12.80 0.14
N GLU A 156 -0.26 13.52 -0.91
CA GLU A 156 -0.40 14.99 -0.94
C GLU A 156 -1.88 15.41 -0.81
N GLU A 157 -2.13 16.50 -0.09
CA GLU A 157 -3.49 16.96 0.23
C GLU A 157 -4.35 17.20 -1.02
N ASP A 158 -3.73 17.67 -2.10
CA ASP A 158 -4.42 17.88 -3.37
C ASP A 158 -4.86 16.58 -4.07
N CYS A 159 -4.20 15.47 -3.77
CA CYS A 159 -4.47 14.15 -4.34
C CYS A 159 -5.53 13.37 -3.53
N LEU A 160 -5.68 13.70 -2.26
CA LEU A 160 -6.61 13.05 -1.34
C LEU A 160 -8.05 13.04 -1.87
N LYS A 161 -8.50 14.13 -2.50
CA LYS A 161 -9.85 14.25 -3.10
C LYS A 161 -10.17 13.21 -4.19
N PHE A 162 -9.16 12.48 -4.68
CA PHE A 162 -9.30 11.42 -5.67
C PHE A 162 -9.32 10.01 -5.06
N LEU A 163 -8.94 9.90 -3.78
CA LEU A 163 -8.69 8.64 -3.08
C LEU A 163 -9.55 8.45 -1.82
N HIS A 164 -10.24 9.50 -1.38
CA HIS A 164 -11.27 9.47 -0.34
C HIS A 164 -12.59 8.87 -0.83
#